data_AF-A0A0J0Y8D9-F1
#
_entry.id   AF-A0A0J0Y8D9-F1
#
_cell.length_a   1.000
_cell.length_b   1.000
_cell.length_c   1.000
_cell.angle_alpha   90.00
_cell.angle_beta   90.00
_cell.angle_gamma   90.00
#
_symmetry.space_group_name_H-M   'P 1'
#
loop_
_entity.id
_entity.type
_entity.pdbx_description
1 polymer ?
#
loop_
_entity_poly.entity_id
_entity_poly.type
_entity_poly.pdbx_seq_one_letter_code
_entity_poly.pdbx_strand_id
1 'polypeptide(L)'
;MTEAQLKLKHVYLNNHIFYGLKKTPDIENSSMVSFGEADFSIVLQRVQAKSLGIYGIEATLNDEYFDVKTYEQFNSYPKDKKWFTAAFTSFKELNLDLRYSASYYVSGNLF
;
A
#
# COMPACT_ATOMS: atom_id res chain seq x y z
N MET A 1 3.17 -2.08 -17.59
CA MET A 1 2.62 -3.44 -17.40
C MET A 1 1.44 -3.61 -18.32
N THR A 2 1.21 -4.80 -18.89
CA THR A 2 -0.01 -5.11 -19.64
C THR A 2 -1.20 -5.30 -18.69
N GLU A 3 -2.44 -5.25 -19.20
CA GLU A 3 -3.64 -5.53 -18.40
C GLU A 3 -3.58 -6.92 -17.73
N ALA A 4 -3.10 -7.93 -18.45
CA ALA A 4 -2.91 -9.28 -17.92
C ALA A 4 -1.93 -9.28 -16.73
N GLN A 5 -0.81 -8.56 -16.84
CA GLN A 5 0.16 -8.41 -15.74
C GLN A 5 -0.43 -7.66 -14.55
N LEU A 6 -1.28 -6.65 -14.76
CA LEU A 6 -1.98 -5.94 -13.69
C LEU A 6 -2.94 -6.87 -12.93
N LYS A 7 -3.70 -7.70 -13.66
CA LYS A 7 -4.61 -8.69 -13.06
C LYS A 7 -3.85 -9.73 -12.24
N LEU A 8 -2.74 -10.24 -12.76
CA LEU A 8 -1.89 -11.19 -12.05
C LEU A 8 -1.25 -10.59 -10.79
N LYS A 9 -0.75 -9.34 -10.88
CA LYS A 9 -0.30 -8.57 -9.71
C LYS A 9 -1.40 -8.43 -8.65
N HIS A 10 -2.63 -8.10 -9.06
CA HIS A 10 -3.75 -7.97 -8.14
C HIS A 10 -4.11 -9.30 -7.44
N VAL A 11 -4.10 -10.42 -8.18
CA VAL A 11 -4.28 -11.77 -7.60
C VAL A 11 -3.18 -12.10 -6.60
N TYR A 12 -1.92 -11.84 -6.96
CA TYR A 12 -0.76 -12.06 -6.10
C TYR A 12 -0.91 -11.29 -4.77
N LEU A 13 -1.23 -10.00 -4.84
CA LEU A 13 -1.40 -9.16 -3.65
C LEU A 13 -2.55 -9.65 -2.76
N ASN A 14 -3.69 -10.04 -3.33
CA ASN A 14 -4.79 -10.58 -2.54
C ASN A 14 -4.42 -11.88 -1.81
N ASN A 15 -3.72 -12.79 -2.48
CA ASN A 15 -3.39 -14.11 -1.94
C ASN A 15 -2.23 -14.07 -0.93
N HIS A 16 -1.31 -13.12 -1.05
CA HIS A 16 -0.07 -13.11 -0.26
C HIS A 16 0.06 -11.93 0.70
N ILE A 17 -0.61 -10.81 0.43
CA ILE A 17 -0.49 -9.58 1.22
C ILE A 17 -1.80 -9.25 1.92
N PHE A 18 -2.94 -9.29 1.22
CA PHE A 18 -4.22 -8.81 1.76
C PHE A 18 -5.09 -9.91 2.39
N TYR A 19 -4.64 -11.17 2.35
CA TYR A 19 -5.39 -12.30 2.88
C TYR A 19 -5.76 -12.10 4.36
N GLY A 20 -7.05 -12.26 4.68
CA GLY A 20 -7.58 -12.15 6.04
C GLY A 20 -7.66 -10.72 6.61
N LEU A 21 -7.38 -9.69 5.81
CA LEU A 21 -7.44 -8.29 6.25
C LEU A 21 -8.77 -7.63 5.87
N LYS A 22 -9.25 -6.70 6.70
CA LYS A 22 -10.43 -5.89 6.37
C LYS A 22 -10.03 -4.77 5.40
N LYS A 23 -10.53 -4.86 4.17
CA LYS A 23 -10.26 -3.91 3.09
C LYS A 23 -11.54 -3.26 2.57
N THR A 24 -11.43 -2.01 2.14
CA THR A 24 -12.49 -1.32 1.40
C THR A 24 -12.02 -1.15 -0.05
N PRO A 25 -12.78 -1.65 -1.04
CA PRO A 25 -12.46 -1.40 -2.44
C PRO A 25 -12.66 0.07 -2.78
N ASP A 26 -11.81 0.60 -3.64
CA ASP A 26 -12.03 1.89 -4.27
C ASP A 26 -13.23 1.81 -5.23
N ILE A 27 -14.08 2.84 -5.22
CA ILE A 27 -15.32 2.89 -6.00
C ILE A 27 -15.04 3.08 -7.49
N GLU A 28 -14.04 3.91 -7.82
CA GLU A 28 -13.67 4.23 -9.21
C GLU A 28 -12.73 3.17 -9.78
N ASN A 29 -11.89 2.57 -8.94
CA ASN A 29 -10.92 1.57 -9.35
C ASN A 29 -10.91 0.35 -8.44
N SER A 30 -11.75 -0.64 -8.74
CA SER A 30 -11.85 -1.91 -7.99
C SER A 30 -10.54 -2.68 -7.78
N SER A 31 -9.47 -2.37 -8.54
CA SER A 31 -8.15 -2.97 -8.35
C SER A 31 -7.35 -2.34 -7.20
N MET A 32 -7.76 -1.14 -6.76
CA MET A 32 -7.23 -0.40 -5.62
C MET A 32 -8.09 -0.68 -4.39
N VAL A 33 -7.42 -0.83 -3.25
CA VAL A 33 -8.06 -1.15 -1.98
C VAL A 33 -7.39 -0.33 -0.89
N SER A 34 -8.18 0.11 0.08
CA SER A 34 -7.70 0.82 1.27
C SER A 34 -7.94 0.01 2.54
N PHE A 35 -7.17 0.31 3.57
CA PHE A 35 -7.18 -0.37 4.86
C PHE A 35 -7.23 0.64 6.01
N GLY A 36 -7.78 0.25 7.15
CA GLY A 36 -7.57 1.01 8.38
C GLY A 36 -6.15 0.82 8.91
N GLU A 37 -5.77 1.62 9.92
CA GLU A 37 -4.40 1.64 10.46
C GLU A 37 -3.86 0.24 10.84
N ALA A 38 -4.63 -0.53 11.61
CA ALA A 38 -4.19 -1.85 12.10
C ALA A 38 -3.92 -2.84 10.96
N ASP A 39 -4.85 -2.94 10.00
CA ASP A 39 -4.71 -3.81 8.84
C ASP A 39 -3.58 -3.33 7.92
N PHE A 40 -3.42 -2.03 7.73
CA PHE A 40 -2.36 -1.47 6.89
C PHE A 40 -0.96 -1.72 7.49
N SER A 41 -0.82 -1.69 8.82
CA SER A 41 0.42 -2.10 9.47
C SER A 41 0.82 -3.53 9.10
N ILE A 42 -0.15 -4.45 9.04
CA ILE A 42 0.08 -5.84 8.62
C ILE A 42 0.45 -5.92 7.14
N VAL A 43 -0.17 -5.09 6.28
CA VAL A 43 0.21 -4.97 4.86
C VAL A 43 1.69 -4.62 4.73
N LEU A 44 2.17 -3.58 5.42
CA LEU A 44 3.58 -3.15 5.36
C LEU A 44 4.54 -4.25 5.83
N GLN A 45 4.19 -4.96 6.91
CA GLN A 45 4.97 -6.10 7.40
C GLN A 45 5.08 -7.22 6.36
N ARG A 46 3.96 -7.57 5.70
CA ARG A 46 3.92 -8.63 4.67
C ARG A 46 4.66 -8.22 3.40
N VAL A 47 4.54 -6.98 2.96
CA VAL A 47 5.31 -6.41 1.85
C VAL A 47 6.81 -6.57 2.10
N GLN A 48 7.26 -6.17 3.30
CA GLN A 48 8.66 -6.32 3.70
C GLN A 48 9.09 -7.79 3.71
N ALA A 49 8.32 -8.67 4.34
CA ALA A 49 8.63 -10.09 4.44
C ALA A 49 8.73 -10.79 3.08
N LYS A 50 7.99 -10.32 2.08
CA LYS A 50 8.03 -10.81 0.69
C LYS A 50 9.04 -10.07 -0.20
N SER A 51 9.85 -9.15 0.36
CA SER A 51 10.81 -8.33 -0.39
C SER A 51 10.18 -7.57 -1.57
N LEU A 52 8.92 -7.17 -1.40
CA LEU A 52 8.21 -6.27 -2.30
C LEU A 52 8.56 -4.82 -1.97
N GLY A 53 8.26 -3.92 -2.89
CA GLY A 53 8.41 -2.48 -2.64
C GLY A 53 7.07 -1.77 -2.64
N ILE A 54 7.10 -0.51 -2.21
CA ILE A 54 6.00 0.44 -2.33
C ILE A 54 6.57 1.68 -3.04
N TYR A 55 5.78 2.29 -3.92
CA TYR A 55 6.11 3.55 -4.58
C TYR A 55 5.53 4.74 -3.82
N GLY A 56 4.31 4.59 -3.30
CA GLY A 56 3.67 5.61 -2.47
C GLY A 56 2.60 5.02 -1.57
N ILE A 57 2.35 5.72 -0.47
CA ILE A 57 1.27 5.49 0.48
C ILE A 57 0.36 6.71 0.40
N GLU A 58 -0.89 6.48 0.05
CA GLU A 58 -1.92 7.51 0.03
C GLU A 58 -2.80 7.35 1.26
N ALA A 59 -3.12 8.47 1.88
CA ALA A 59 -4.04 8.56 3.00
C ALA A 59 -5.33 9.25 2.56
N THR A 60 -6.47 8.74 3.03
CA THR A 60 -7.77 9.39 2.87
C THR A 60 -8.39 9.65 4.24
N LEU A 61 -9.12 10.75 4.36
CA LEU A 61 -9.87 11.15 5.55
C LEU A 61 -11.34 11.34 5.14
N ASN A 62 -12.26 10.65 5.80
CA ASN A 62 -13.69 10.67 5.43
C ASN A 62 -13.92 10.34 3.94
N ASP A 63 -13.19 9.34 3.43
CA ASP A 63 -13.21 8.90 2.03
C ASP A 63 -12.74 9.95 0.99
N GLU A 64 -12.20 11.09 1.44
CA GLU A 64 -11.59 12.10 0.57
C GLU A 64 -10.06 12.02 0.62
N TYR A 65 -9.41 12.34 -0.51
CA TYR A 65 -7.96 12.46 -0.59
C TYR A 65 -7.44 13.41 0.49
N PHE A 66 -6.46 12.95 1.28
CA PHE A 66 -5.84 13.75 2.32
C PHE A 66 -4.40 14.14 1.93
N ASP A 67 -3.53 13.15 1.71
CA ASP A 67 -2.12 13.35 1.36
C ASP A 67 -1.53 12.06 0.77
N VAL A 68 -0.41 12.18 0.05
CA VAL A 68 0.36 11.05 -0.48
C VAL A 68 1.84 11.22 -0.17
N LYS A 69 2.44 10.14 0.33
CA LYS A 69 3.87 10.06 0.61
C LYS A 69 4.55 9.07 -0.32
N THR A 70 5.57 9.51 -1.05
CA THR A 70 6.29 8.67 -2.02
C THR A 70 7.74 8.42 -1.59
N TYR A 71 8.34 7.33 -2.05
CA TYR A 71 9.72 7.00 -1.68
C TYR A 71 10.72 8.08 -2.14
N GLU A 72 10.44 8.82 -3.22
CA GLU A 72 11.27 9.90 -3.71
C GLU A 72 11.35 11.07 -2.73
N GLN A 73 10.23 11.42 -2.07
CA GLN A 73 10.21 12.48 -1.04
C GLN A 73 11.12 12.16 0.15
N PHE A 74 11.40 10.87 0.37
CA PHE A 74 12.30 10.37 1.41
C PHE A 74 13.73 10.13 0.90
N ASN A 75 14.04 10.50 -0.35
CA ASN A 75 15.31 10.22 -1.03
C ASN A 75 15.73 8.74 -0.91
N SER A 76 14.76 7.83 -1.06
CA SER A 76 14.94 6.40 -0.83
C SER A 76 14.69 5.59 -2.12
N TYR A 77 14.38 4.29 -1.99
CA TYR A 77 13.98 3.40 -3.07
C TYR A 77 12.81 2.51 -2.63
N PRO A 78 12.02 1.94 -3.56
CA PRO A 78 10.72 1.34 -3.22
C PRO A 78 10.73 0.24 -2.14
N LYS A 79 11.81 -0.54 -2.06
CA LYS A 79 11.94 -1.68 -1.11
C LYS A 79 12.54 -1.29 0.24
N ASP A 80 12.95 -0.03 0.44
CA ASP A 80 13.50 0.38 1.73
C ASP A 80 12.41 0.49 2.78
N LYS A 81 12.42 -0.44 3.74
CA LYS A 81 11.46 -0.44 4.85
C LYS A 81 11.47 0.83 5.68
N LYS A 82 12.59 1.54 5.74
CA LYS A 82 12.70 2.76 6.54
C LYS A 82 11.76 3.84 5.99
N TRP A 83 11.68 3.98 4.67
CA TRP A 83 10.85 5.02 4.05
C TRP A 83 9.37 4.78 4.33
N PHE A 84 8.84 3.58 4.04
CA PHE A 84 7.40 3.35 4.19
C PHE A 84 6.99 3.24 5.67
N THR A 85 7.90 2.82 6.55
CA THR A 85 7.68 2.88 8.00
C THR A 85 7.61 4.33 8.49
N ALA A 86 8.51 5.19 8.03
CA ALA A 86 8.52 6.61 8.40
C ALA A 86 7.30 7.34 7.85
N ALA A 87 6.94 7.12 6.58
CA ALA A 87 5.74 7.67 5.96
C ALA A 87 4.48 7.28 6.73
N PHE A 88 4.29 5.99 7.02
CA PHE A 88 3.13 5.53 7.77
C PHE A 88 3.11 6.09 9.20
N THR A 89 4.26 6.12 9.89
CA THR A 89 4.35 6.69 11.24
C THR A 89 3.96 8.16 11.27
N SER A 90 4.42 8.96 10.30
CA SER A 90 4.07 10.37 10.22
C SER A 90 2.57 10.61 10.02
N PHE A 91 1.85 9.69 9.35
CA PHE A 91 0.40 9.78 9.26
C PHE A 91 -0.29 9.43 10.58
N LYS A 92 0.19 8.41 11.30
CA LYS A 92 -0.37 8.04 12.61
C LYS A 92 -0.21 9.14 13.65
N GLU A 93 0.90 9.88 13.61
CA GLU A 93 1.17 11.00 14.52
C GLU A 93 0.16 12.14 14.39
N LEU A 94 -0.58 12.21 13.28
CA LEU A 94 -1.67 13.18 13.10
C LEU A 94 -2.90 12.88 13.96
N ASN A 95 -3.03 11.65 14.49
CA ASN A 95 -4.18 11.18 15.28
C ASN A 95 -5.53 11.43 14.58
N LEU A 96 -5.57 11.15 13.27
CA LEU A 96 -6.77 11.23 12.43
C LEU A 96 -7.24 9.81 12.07
N ASP A 97 -8.54 9.62 11.87
CA ASP A 97 -9.10 8.34 11.39
C ASP A 97 -8.87 8.17 9.88
N LEU A 98 -7.60 7.94 9.53
CA LEU A 98 -7.15 7.81 8.14
C LEU A 98 -7.31 6.37 7.65
N ARG A 99 -7.65 6.24 6.37
CA ARG A 99 -7.49 5.01 5.61
C ARG A 99 -6.28 5.10 4.71
N TYR A 100 -5.70 3.95 4.39
CA TYR A 100 -4.42 3.88 3.68
C TYR A 100 -4.52 2.97 2.47
N SER A 101 -4.06 3.47 1.33
CA SER A 101 -3.82 2.69 0.12
C SER A 101 -2.34 2.78 -0.26
N ALA A 102 -1.88 1.90 -1.15
CA ALA A 102 -0.48 1.94 -1.59
C ALA A 102 -0.30 1.47 -3.03
N SER A 103 0.71 2.04 -3.68
CA SER A 103 1.18 1.62 -5.00
C SER A 103 2.34 0.63 -4.84
N TYR A 104 2.12 -0.65 -5.15
CA TYR A 104 3.13 -1.69 -4.89
C TYR A 104 4.10 -1.90 -6.06
N TYR A 105 5.38 -2.09 -5.74
CA TYR A 105 6.37 -2.69 -6.64
C TYR A 105 6.40 -4.20 -6.43
N VAL A 106 5.86 -4.94 -7.41
CA VAL A 106 5.92 -6.40 -7.47
C VAL A 106 6.66 -6.77 -8.74
N SER A 107 7.73 -7.55 -8.60
CA SER A 107 8.53 -8.00 -9.74
C SER A 107 7.70 -8.93 -10.63
N GLY A 108 7.77 -8.75 -11.95
CA GLY A 108 6.98 -9.52 -12.92
C GLY A 108 7.34 -11.00 -13.03
N ASN A 109 8.35 -11.47 -12.30
CA ASN A 109 8.68 -12.90 -12.19
C ASN A 109 7.93 -13.61 -11.06
N LEU A 110 7.11 -12.88 -10.29
CA LEU A 110 6.32 -13.43 -9.19
C LEU A 110 4.93 -13.91 -9.62
N PHE A 111 4.56 -13.71 -10.88
CA PHE A 111 3.27 -14.09 -11.47
C PHE A 111 3.32 -14.14 -12.99
#